data_AF-A0A959NIL4-F1
#
_entry.id   AF-A0A959NIL4-F1
#
_cell.length_a   1.000
_cell.length_b   1.000
_cell.length_c   1.000
_cell.angle_alpha   90.00
_cell.angle_beta   90.00
_cell.angle_gamma   90.00
#
_symmetry.space_group_name_H-M   'P 1'
#
loop_
_entity.id
_entity.type
_entity.pdbx_description
1 polymer ?
#
loop_
_entity_poly.entity_id
_entity_poly.type
_entity_poly.pdbx_seq_one_letter_code
_entity_poly.pdbx_strand_id
1 'polypeptide(L)'
;MNNWVKIIFGTITAIIILIAAFIFGSYYMLERSLPVYSGSKKVNNLNEKVSIYRDEFAIPYVFAESKSDLYFSLGYLHAQERLFQMDLSRRAGQGKLSEILGRKTIPYDKMFKTLELAKIAKQHYNNFDDETKAILSSYANGVNEFIKNNSDKFPIEFDVLGYKPNLWKPEHSVLIAKLMAWELNISWWSDITFTHLIQKLGLEKVKEIMPNFDENGPTIIPSGIEKFADVPLDLIKVDKDFRNLIGSVGTHIGSNNWVVNATKSESGKPIIANDPHLSFSSPGKWYVVVLRTPELNVEGFTLPGVPGVVIGKNKNISWVLTNVMADDADFYIEKLDSSRSTYFFNNEWHNLDITEDTILVKDSTEVIFNIRKNHRGPIISDIHPYDVLFSNDKEKSADISMRWTALEQSNEIIAMSEINAASNWKDFQSALKNFEAPGQNFVYADKEGNIGYVAGVKLPRRKTTSPSFVYDGTTDENDWIGYVPYSENPMMYNPPQGFIASANNKTIENYPYHISNIWEPDSRIKRITELLTTKEKHSSADFKKYQMDFYSDYAKDIVPHILNVFENYSHENHNLKTALIILSQWDFYFQAKSQVPTIYSVFYQHLLKNIFMDEM
;
A
#
# COMPACT_ATOMS: atom_id res chain seq x y z
N MET A 1 52.56 -10.17 -41.53
CA MET A 1 51.37 -9.51 -40.93
C MET A 1 51.80 -8.17 -40.36
N ASN A 2 51.25 -7.05 -40.83
CA ASN A 2 51.58 -5.72 -40.31
C ASN A 2 51.32 -5.64 -38.79
N ASN A 3 52.16 -4.92 -38.05
CA ASN A 3 52.04 -4.79 -36.58
C ASN A 3 50.63 -4.35 -36.14
N TRP A 4 49.99 -3.46 -36.92
CA TRP A 4 48.61 -3.03 -36.71
C TRP A 4 47.59 -4.17 -36.78
N VAL A 5 47.78 -5.14 -37.68
CA VAL A 5 46.88 -6.31 -37.79
C VAL A 5 47.03 -7.24 -36.58
N LYS A 6 48.25 -7.40 -36.04
CA LYS A 6 48.48 -8.17 -34.80
C LYS A 6 47.84 -7.51 -33.59
N ILE A 7 47.95 -6.18 -33.48
CA ILE A 7 47.34 -5.39 -32.40
C ILE A 7 45.81 -5.50 -32.49
N ILE A 8 45.22 -5.25 -33.67
CA ILE A 8 43.77 -5.36 -33.87
C ILE A 8 43.28 -6.77 -33.53
N PHE A 9 43.94 -7.81 -34.03
CA PHE A 9 43.55 -9.19 -33.74
C PHE A 9 43.68 -9.53 -32.24
N GLY A 10 44.77 -9.10 -31.59
CA GLY A 10 44.97 -9.28 -30.15
C GLY A 10 43.91 -8.57 -29.31
N THR A 11 43.58 -7.31 -29.66
CA THR A 11 42.53 -6.52 -29.00
C THR A 11 41.16 -7.16 -29.20
N ILE A 12 40.79 -7.57 -30.42
CA ILE A 12 39.53 -8.25 -30.70
C ILE A 12 39.45 -9.56 -29.91
N THR A 13 40.52 -10.35 -29.90
CA THR A 13 40.57 -11.62 -29.14
C THR A 13 40.39 -11.38 -27.64
N ALA A 14 41.07 -10.37 -27.08
CA ALA A 14 40.93 -9.99 -25.68
C ALA A 14 39.49 -9.55 -25.35
N ILE A 15 38.87 -8.73 -26.22
CA ILE A 15 37.47 -8.30 -26.07
C ILE A 15 36.53 -9.50 -26.10
N ILE A 16 36.71 -10.44 -27.05
CA ILE A 16 35.89 -11.66 -27.14
C ILE A 16 36.03 -12.50 -25.88
N ILE A 17 37.25 -12.68 -25.37
CA ILE A 17 37.49 -13.44 -24.13
C ILE A 17 36.82 -12.75 -22.93
N LEU A 18 36.92 -11.43 -22.82
CA LEU A 18 36.27 -10.67 -21.75
C LEU A 18 34.74 -10.76 -21.83
N ILE A 19 34.16 -10.67 -23.03
CA ILE A 19 32.73 -10.83 -23.25
C ILE A 19 32.30 -12.26 -22.89
N ALA A 20 33.04 -13.28 -23.31
CA ALA A 20 32.72 -14.67 -23.00
C ALA A 20 32.80 -14.95 -21.49
N ALA A 21 33.84 -14.43 -20.83
CA ALA A 21 34.00 -14.55 -19.38
C ALA A 21 32.88 -13.81 -18.63
N PHE A 22 32.48 -12.63 -19.10
CA PHE A 22 31.35 -11.89 -18.55
C PHE A 22 30.03 -12.66 -18.71
N ILE A 23 29.73 -13.15 -19.91
CA ILE A 23 28.51 -13.95 -20.18
C ILE A 23 28.48 -15.19 -19.30
N PHE A 24 29.58 -15.94 -19.24
CA PHE A 24 29.65 -17.16 -18.42
C PHE A 24 29.54 -16.86 -16.93
N GLY A 25 30.23 -15.82 -16.45
CA GLY A 25 30.14 -15.36 -15.07
C GLY A 25 28.72 -14.93 -14.69
N SER A 26 28.07 -14.12 -15.53
CA SER A 26 26.69 -13.70 -15.33
C SER A 26 25.70 -14.87 -15.36
N TYR A 27 25.84 -15.80 -16.31
CA TYR A 27 25.01 -16.99 -16.38
C TYR A 27 25.15 -17.85 -15.11
N TYR A 28 26.37 -18.12 -14.68
CA TYR A 28 26.65 -18.89 -13.46
C TYR A 28 26.09 -18.20 -12.20
N MET A 29 26.22 -16.87 -12.11
CA MET A 29 25.66 -16.08 -10.99
C MET A 29 24.13 -16.09 -10.97
N LEU A 30 23.49 -16.05 -12.13
CA LEU A 30 22.02 -16.12 -12.22
C LEU A 30 21.53 -17.53 -11.88
N GLU A 31 22.13 -18.56 -12.48
CA GLU A 31 21.73 -19.96 -12.28
C GLU A 31 21.83 -20.39 -10.82
N ARG A 32 22.91 -20.03 -10.11
CA ARG A 32 23.06 -20.37 -8.68
C ARG A 32 22.02 -19.71 -7.77
N SER A 33 21.49 -18.56 -8.18
CA SER A 33 20.48 -17.80 -7.42
C SER A 33 19.07 -18.32 -7.62
N LEU A 34 18.85 -19.23 -8.60
CA LEU A 34 17.54 -19.78 -8.88
C LEU A 34 17.05 -20.68 -7.73
N PRO A 35 15.76 -20.58 -7.36
CA PRO A 35 15.14 -21.47 -6.39
C PRO A 35 15.24 -22.94 -6.80
N VAL A 36 15.55 -23.80 -5.82
CA VAL A 36 15.45 -25.25 -5.98
C VAL A 36 14.02 -25.69 -5.68
N TYR A 37 13.30 -26.12 -6.72
CA TYR A 37 11.88 -26.48 -6.62
C TYR A 37 11.60 -27.97 -6.35
N SER A 38 12.59 -28.84 -6.56
CA SER A 38 12.46 -30.29 -6.38
C SER A 38 13.60 -30.86 -5.55
N GLY A 39 13.29 -31.85 -4.70
CA GLY A 39 14.28 -32.60 -3.94
C GLY A 39 13.84 -32.83 -2.51
N SER A 40 14.77 -33.33 -1.69
CA SER A 40 14.59 -33.47 -0.24
C SER A 40 15.70 -32.71 0.45
N LYS A 41 15.35 -31.89 1.45
CA LYS A 41 16.31 -31.13 2.24
C LYS A 41 16.07 -31.40 3.71
N LYS A 42 17.13 -31.77 4.42
CA LYS A 42 17.12 -31.77 5.88
C LYS A 42 17.34 -30.33 6.34
N VAL A 43 16.44 -29.84 7.18
CA VAL A 43 16.51 -28.50 7.78
C VAL A 43 16.48 -28.63 9.29
N ASN A 44 17.06 -27.66 9.98
CA ASN A 44 16.96 -27.57 11.43
C ASN A 44 15.61 -26.93 11.82
N ASN A 45 15.09 -27.27 13.00
CA ASN A 45 13.87 -26.68 13.59
C ASN A 45 12.54 -27.02 12.90
N LEU A 46 12.49 -28.10 12.10
CA LEU A 46 11.23 -28.80 11.83
C LEU A 46 11.03 -29.88 12.89
N ASN A 47 9.81 -29.99 13.40
CA ASN A 47 9.42 -31.06 14.32
C ASN A 47 9.10 -32.33 13.53
N GLU A 48 8.32 -32.18 12.46
CA GLU A 48 7.87 -33.28 11.61
C GLU A 48 8.23 -33.07 10.13
N LYS A 49 8.03 -34.11 9.32
CA LYS A 49 8.22 -34.04 7.87
C LYS A 49 7.19 -33.11 7.25
N VAL A 50 7.66 -32.10 6.52
CA VAL A 50 6.83 -31.26 5.64
C VAL A 50 6.97 -31.70 4.19
N SER A 51 5.84 -31.80 3.47
CA SER A 51 5.82 -32.07 2.03
C SER A 51 5.36 -30.83 1.27
N ILE A 52 6.11 -30.42 0.26
CA ILE A 52 5.80 -29.24 -0.55
C ILE A 52 5.67 -29.68 -2.01
N TYR A 53 4.48 -29.54 -2.57
CA TYR A 53 4.21 -29.77 -3.99
C TYR A 53 4.10 -28.43 -4.70
N ARG A 54 4.40 -28.39 -5.99
CA ARG A 54 4.22 -27.20 -6.82
C ARG A 54 3.48 -27.56 -8.09
N ASP A 55 2.58 -26.68 -8.53
CA ASP A 55 1.90 -26.82 -9.81
C ASP A 55 2.72 -26.22 -10.97
N GLU A 56 2.12 -26.15 -12.16
CA GLU A 56 2.76 -25.61 -13.38
C GLU A 56 3.10 -24.11 -13.28
N PHE A 57 2.48 -23.38 -12.35
CA PHE A 57 2.75 -21.97 -12.06
C PHE A 57 3.72 -21.79 -10.88
N ALA A 58 4.31 -22.88 -10.39
CA ALA A 58 5.17 -22.94 -9.22
C ALA A 58 4.49 -22.58 -7.89
N ILE A 59 3.15 -22.61 -7.81
CA ILE A 59 2.41 -22.32 -6.58
C ILE A 59 2.66 -23.45 -5.56
N PRO A 60 3.21 -23.15 -4.37
CA PRO A 60 3.48 -24.17 -3.37
C PRO A 60 2.24 -24.63 -2.60
N TYR A 61 2.11 -25.94 -2.46
CA TYR A 61 1.18 -26.66 -1.61
C TYR A 61 1.94 -27.28 -0.44
N VAL A 62 1.86 -26.64 0.72
CA VAL A 62 2.56 -27.03 1.94
C VAL A 62 1.66 -27.91 2.80
N PHE A 63 2.10 -29.14 3.03
CA PHE A 63 1.47 -30.08 3.94
C PHE A 63 2.40 -30.35 5.13
N ALA A 64 1.94 -30.00 6.33
CA ALA A 64 2.68 -30.15 7.58
C ALA A 64 1.77 -30.74 8.67
N GLU A 65 2.35 -31.38 9.68
CA GLU A 65 1.58 -31.96 10.80
C GLU A 65 1.24 -30.92 11.89
N SER A 66 1.97 -29.81 11.95
CA SER A 66 1.79 -28.76 12.96
C SER A 66 1.75 -27.35 12.36
N LYS A 67 1.07 -26.40 13.03
CA LYS A 67 1.07 -24.98 12.64
C LYS A 67 2.48 -24.39 12.65
N SER A 68 3.32 -24.80 13.60
CA SER A 68 4.72 -24.35 13.71
C SER A 68 5.52 -24.70 12.45
N ASP A 69 5.50 -25.97 12.03
CA ASP A 69 6.20 -26.43 10.84
C ASP A 69 5.64 -25.81 9.56
N LEU A 70 4.32 -25.53 9.54
CA LEU A 70 3.66 -24.84 8.44
C LEU A 70 4.15 -23.39 8.28
N TYR A 71 4.15 -22.60 9.36
CA TYR A 71 4.60 -21.20 9.30
C TYR A 71 6.10 -21.10 9.07
N PHE A 72 6.90 -22.02 9.63
CA PHE A 72 8.31 -22.18 9.28
C PHE A 72 8.48 -22.39 7.77
N SER A 73 7.71 -23.31 7.19
CA SER A 73 7.84 -23.63 5.77
C SER A 73 7.44 -22.45 4.89
N LEU A 74 6.40 -21.70 5.25
CA LEU A 74 6.02 -20.46 4.56
C LEU A 74 7.15 -19.42 4.61
N GLY A 75 7.78 -19.21 5.77
CA GLY A 75 8.92 -18.29 5.90
C GLY A 75 10.12 -18.73 5.07
N TYR A 76 10.42 -20.03 5.05
CA TYR A 76 11.48 -20.59 4.21
C TYR A 76 11.20 -20.36 2.71
N LEU A 77 9.97 -20.58 2.26
CA LEU A 77 9.55 -20.38 0.86
C LEU A 77 9.60 -18.91 0.44
N HIS A 78 9.08 -18.01 1.28
CA HIS A 78 9.19 -16.57 1.04
C HIS A 78 10.65 -16.14 0.93
N ALA A 79 11.55 -16.63 1.80
CA ALA A 79 12.97 -16.34 1.69
C ALA A 79 13.58 -16.95 0.41
N GLN A 80 13.24 -18.19 0.07
CA GLN A 80 13.76 -18.86 -1.13
C GLN A 80 13.49 -18.05 -2.40
N GLU A 81 12.33 -17.41 -2.50
CA GLU A 81 11.89 -16.77 -3.75
C GLU A 81 11.96 -15.23 -3.68
N ARG A 82 11.88 -14.63 -2.48
CA ARG A 82 11.67 -13.18 -2.28
C ARG A 82 12.63 -12.54 -1.26
N LEU A 83 13.75 -13.18 -0.92
CA LEU A 83 14.66 -12.69 0.14
C LEU A 83 15.11 -11.23 -0.03
N PHE A 84 15.49 -10.82 -1.25
CA PHE A 84 15.94 -9.44 -1.49
C PHE A 84 14.80 -8.44 -1.32
N GLN A 85 13.62 -8.73 -1.88
CA GLN A 85 12.41 -7.93 -1.68
C GLN A 85 12.08 -7.76 -0.19
N MET A 86 12.15 -8.85 0.58
CA MET A 86 11.90 -8.84 2.02
C MET A 86 12.96 -8.03 2.79
N ASP A 87 14.25 -8.19 2.46
CA ASP A 87 15.34 -7.44 3.11
C ASP A 87 15.23 -5.94 2.83
N LEU A 88 15.02 -5.56 1.56
CA LEU A 88 14.86 -4.17 1.15
C LEU A 88 13.65 -3.51 1.85
N SER A 89 12.51 -4.18 1.89
CA SER A 89 11.30 -3.67 2.55
C SER A 89 11.52 -3.49 4.05
N ARG A 90 12.12 -4.47 4.73
CA ARG A 90 12.48 -4.35 6.15
C ARG A 90 13.44 -3.18 6.38
N ARG A 91 14.47 -3.04 5.54
CA ARG A 91 15.45 -1.93 5.65
C ARG A 91 14.79 -0.58 5.48
N ALA A 92 13.84 -0.44 4.55
CA ALA A 92 13.04 0.76 4.40
C ALA A 92 12.31 1.10 5.71
N GLY A 93 11.51 0.18 6.25
CA GLY A 93 10.76 0.42 7.50
C GLY A 93 11.64 0.62 8.74
N GLN A 94 12.89 0.14 8.73
CA GLN A 94 13.87 0.39 9.79
C GLN A 94 14.64 1.71 9.62
N GLY A 95 14.49 2.36 8.47
CA GLY A 95 15.34 3.46 8.02
C GLY A 95 16.82 3.08 7.93
N LYS A 96 17.11 2.03 7.17
CA LYS A 96 18.43 1.41 6.97
C LYS A 96 18.78 1.15 5.50
N LEU A 97 18.18 1.87 4.57
CA LEU A 97 18.52 1.79 3.15
C LEU A 97 19.91 2.38 2.88
N SER A 98 20.30 3.44 3.59
CA SER A 98 21.59 4.12 3.39
C SER A 98 22.78 3.25 3.75
N GLU A 99 22.60 2.27 4.63
CA GLU A 99 23.59 1.23 4.94
C GLU A 99 24.05 0.47 3.69
N ILE A 100 23.20 0.34 2.66
CA ILE A 100 23.47 -0.46 1.47
C ILE A 100 23.40 0.33 0.14
N LEU A 101 22.64 1.43 0.11
CA LEU A 101 22.43 2.29 -1.07
C LEU A 101 23.12 3.67 -0.96
N GLY A 102 23.74 3.96 0.19
CA GLY A 102 24.54 5.17 0.40
C GLY A 102 23.72 6.45 0.57
N ARG A 103 24.35 7.59 0.33
CA ARG A 103 23.81 8.92 0.68
C ARG A 103 22.45 9.27 0.07
N LYS A 104 22.13 8.71 -1.10
CA LYS A 104 20.88 9.04 -1.81
C LYS A 104 19.61 8.62 -1.07
N THR A 105 19.71 7.66 -0.15
CA THR A 105 18.56 7.12 0.59
C THR A 105 18.44 7.65 2.01
N ILE A 106 19.30 8.59 2.42
CA ILE A 106 19.23 9.24 3.75
C ILE A 106 17.84 9.85 4.02
N PRO A 107 17.18 10.54 3.05
CA PRO A 107 15.85 11.10 3.29
C PRO A 107 14.80 10.04 3.63
N TYR A 108 14.87 8.87 2.99
CA TYR A 108 13.93 7.77 3.24
C TYR A 108 14.19 7.13 4.61
N ASP A 109 15.46 7.01 5.00
CA ASP A 109 15.82 6.51 6.32
C ASP A 109 15.35 7.45 7.42
N LYS A 110 15.53 8.77 7.20
CA LYS A 110 15.04 9.80 8.11
C LYS A 110 13.52 9.75 8.21
N MET A 111 12.80 9.61 7.10
CA MET A 111 11.34 9.45 7.08
C MET A 111 10.85 8.35 8.01
N PHE A 112 11.32 7.11 7.82
CA PHE A 112 10.83 5.97 8.60
C PHE A 112 11.37 5.92 10.03
N LYS A 113 12.55 6.50 10.30
CA LYS A 113 13.04 6.68 11.68
C LYS A 113 12.25 7.74 12.43
N THR A 114 11.90 8.87 11.80
CA THR A 114 11.05 9.90 12.41
C THR A 114 9.67 9.35 12.78
N LEU A 115 9.10 8.48 11.93
CA LEU A 115 7.83 7.79 12.23
C LEU A 115 7.96 6.67 13.28
N GLU A 116 9.19 6.32 13.68
CA GLU A 116 9.51 5.26 14.66
C GLU A 116 8.89 3.88 14.33
N LEU A 117 8.59 3.55 13.06
CA LEU A 117 7.84 2.33 12.69
C LEU A 117 8.46 1.04 13.22
N ALA A 118 9.79 0.92 13.18
CA ALA A 118 10.49 -0.24 13.71
C ALA A 118 10.40 -0.39 15.24
N LYS A 119 10.37 0.74 15.96
CA LYS A 119 10.17 0.75 17.43
C LYS A 119 8.75 0.33 17.77
N ILE A 120 7.77 0.88 17.05
CA ILE A 120 6.34 0.56 17.20
C ILE A 120 6.10 -0.93 16.91
N ALA A 121 6.62 -1.45 15.79
CA ALA A 121 6.53 -2.88 15.46
C ALA A 121 7.08 -3.80 16.56
N LYS A 122 8.19 -3.41 17.19
CA LYS A 122 8.78 -4.15 18.33
C LYS A 122 7.90 -4.08 19.57
N GLN A 123 7.32 -2.91 19.88
CA GLN A 123 6.39 -2.76 20.99
C GLN A 123 5.15 -3.63 20.80
N HIS A 124 4.58 -3.65 19.59
CA HIS A 124 3.43 -4.49 19.26
C HIS A 124 3.76 -5.97 19.46
N TYR A 125 4.90 -6.42 18.91
CA TYR A 125 5.35 -7.80 19.10
C TYR A 125 5.46 -8.18 20.58
N ASN A 126 6.01 -7.30 21.42
CA ASN A 126 6.15 -7.55 22.85
C ASN A 126 4.79 -7.71 23.55
N ASN A 127 3.75 -7.02 23.07
CA ASN A 127 2.41 -7.01 23.64
C ASN A 127 1.49 -8.13 23.12
N PHE A 128 1.89 -8.85 22.06
CA PHE A 128 1.13 -9.99 21.55
C PHE A 128 1.10 -11.17 22.53
N ASP A 129 0.06 -11.99 22.40
CA ASP A 129 -0.05 -13.27 23.10
C ASP A 129 1.01 -14.30 22.64
N ASP A 130 1.15 -15.36 23.41
CA ASP A 130 2.15 -16.41 23.18
C ASP A 130 1.90 -17.16 21.85
N GLU A 131 0.64 -17.33 21.45
CA GLU A 131 0.30 -18.00 20.19
C GLU A 131 0.79 -17.18 18.99
N THR A 132 0.50 -15.89 18.97
CA THR A 132 0.91 -14.96 17.91
C THR A 132 2.43 -14.83 17.85
N LYS A 133 3.09 -14.75 19.02
CA LYS A 133 4.56 -14.78 19.11
C LYS A 133 5.14 -16.08 18.56
N ALA A 134 4.50 -17.23 18.82
CA ALA A 134 4.92 -18.52 18.29
C ALA A 134 4.78 -18.59 16.76
N ILE A 135 3.70 -18.06 16.18
CA ILE A 135 3.50 -17.96 14.72
C ILE A 135 4.63 -17.13 14.08
N LEU A 136 4.86 -15.93 14.58
CA LEU A 136 5.88 -15.01 14.07
C LEU A 136 7.30 -15.59 14.23
N SER A 137 7.56 -16.26 15.35
CA SER A 137 8.84 -16.93 15.61
C SER A 137 9.07 -18.11 14.67
N SER A 138 8.06 -18.95 14.44
CA SER A 138 8.15 -20.08 13.51
C SER A 138 8.45 -19.61 12.09
N TYR A 139 7.72 -18.58 11.63
CA TYR A 139 7.97 -17.93 10.35
C TYR A 139 9.39 -17.37 10.24
N ALA A 140 9.84 -16.60 11.24
CA ALA A 140 11.19 -16.03 11.27
C ALA A 140 12.28 -17.12 11.25
N ASN A 141 12.06 -18.24 11.95
CA ASN A 141 12.97 -19.38 11.94
C ASN A 141 13.10 -20.00 10.55
N GLY A 142 12.01 -20.09 9.79
CA GLY A 142 12.03 -20.54 8.39
C GLY A 142 12.85 -19.64 7.48
N VAL A 143 12.63 -18.33 7.57
CA VAL A 143 13.43 -17.32 6.84
C VAL A 143 14.91 -17.45 7.20
N ASN A 144 15.21 -17.59 8.49
CA ASN A 144 16.57 -17.69 9.00
C ASN A 144 17.27 -18.99 8.61
N GLU A 145 16.54 -20.10 8.53
CA GLU A 145 17.08 -21.36 8.03
C GLU A 145 17.53 -21.21 6.58
N PHE A 146 16.76 -20.50 5.75
CA PHE A 146 17.18 -20.19 4.38
C PHE A 146 18.43 -19.31 4.36
N ILE A 147 18.46 -18.21 5.13
CA ILE A 147 19.59 -17.27 5.19
C ILE A 147 20.89 -17.98 5.64
N LYS A 148 20.83 -18.83 6.66
CA LYS A 148 22.02 -19.49 7.24
C LYS A 148 22.62 -20.55 6.31
N ASN A 149 21.78 -21.29 5.58
CA ASN A 149 22.20 -22.51 4.88
C ASN A 149 22.25 -22.36 3.35
N ASN A 150 22.08 -21.16 2.80
CA ASN A 150 22.11 -20.91 1.35
C ASN A 150 22.88 -19.61 1.01
N SER A 151 23.94 -19.30 1.75
CA SER A 151 24.68 -18.04 1.58
C SER A 151 25.41 -17.89 0.24
N ASP A 152 25.58 -18.98 -0.49
CA ASP A 152 26.11 -19.09 -1.84
C ASP A 152 25.02 -18.95 -2.94
N LYS A 153 23.74 -18.88 -2.53
CA LYS A 153 22.56 -18.87 -3.40
C LYS A 153 21.64 -17.68 -3.13
N PHE A 154 22.17 -16.61 -2.55
CA PHE A 154 21.40 -15.39 -2.40
C PHE A 154 21.08 -14.79 -3.77
N PRO A 155 19.96 -14.04 -3.88
CA PRO A 155 19.69 -13.21 -5.04
C PRO A 155 20.88 -12.34 -5.43
N ILE A 156 21.09 -12.15 -6.73
CA ILE A 156 22.27 -11.47 -7.29
C ILE A 156 22.44 -10.04 -6.77
N GLU A 157 21.36 -9.38 -6.36
CA GLU A 157 21.36 -8.04 -5.81
C GLU A 157 22.25 -7.91 -4.58
N PHE A 158 22.36 -8.96 -3.76
CA PHE A 158 23.26 -9.00 -2.61
C PHE A 158 24.73 -8.98 -3.03
N ASP A 159 25.10 -9.70 -4.09
CA ASP A 159 26.47 -9.69 -4.63
C ASP A 159 26.80 -8.33 -5.26
N VAL A 160 25.88 -7.77 -6.04
CA VAL A 160 26.04 -6.47 -6.72
C VAL A 160 26.21 -5.34 -5.70
N LEU A 161 25.43 -5.37 -4.62
CA LEU A 161 25.50 -4.37 -3.56
C LEU A 161 26.60 -4.66 -2.52
N GLY A 162 27.21 -5.84 -2.57
CA GLY A 162 28.35 -6.23 -1.74
C GLY A 162 28.01 -6.46 -0.27
N TYR A 163 26.84 -7.03 0.03
CA TYR A 163 26.44 -7.30 1.42
C TYR A 163 25.67 -8.61 1.57
N LYS A 164 25.48 -9.06 2.82
CA LYS A 164 24.65 -10.22 3.16
C LYS A 164 23.43 -9.79 4.00
N PRO A 165 22.26 -10.44 3.83
CA PRO A 165 21.07 -10.11 4.60
C PRO A 165 21.25 -10.46 6.09
N ASN A 166 20.76 -9.59 6.97
CA ASN A 166 20.67 -9.89 8.41
C ASN A 166 19.52 -10.87 8.68
N LEU A 167 19.65 -11.67 9.74
CA LEU A 167 18.59 -12.57 10.21
C LEU A 167 17.26 -11.84 10.41
N TRP A 168 16.17 -12.51 10.06
CA TRP A 168 14.81 -12.08 10.28
C TRP A 168 14.42 -12.27 11.75
N LYS A 169 13.84 -11.24 12.35
CA LYS A 169 13.27 -11.27 13.69
C LYS A 169 11.75 -11.23 13.60
N PRO A 170 11.01 -11.81 14.56
CA PRO A 170 9.55 -11.81 14.56
C PRO A 170 8.91 -10.44 14.32
N GLU A 171 9.44 -9.38 14.96
CA GLU A 171 8.94 -8.02 14.83
C GLU A 171 9.09 -7.43 13.43
N HIS A 172 9.98 -7.97 12.58
CA HIS A 172 10.09 -7.51 11.20
C HIS A 172 8.82 -7.82 10.40
N SER A 173 8.10 -8.91 10.70
CA SER A 173 6.83 -9.21 10.05
C SER A 173 5.74 -8.20 10.41
N VAL A 174 5.74 -7.73 11.66
CA VAL A 174 4.87 -6.63 12.11
C VAL A 174 5.24 -5.34 11.38
N LEU A 175 6.53 -5.06 11.20
CA LEU A 175 7.00 -3.90 10.44
C LEU A 175 6.54 -3.93 8.98
N ILE A 176 6.57 -5.09 8.31
CA ILE A 176 6.04 -5.20 6.94
C ILE A 176 4.54 -4.89 6.89
N ALA A 177 3.75 -5.32 7.88
CA ALA A 177 2.34 -4.96 7.96
C ALA A 177 2.14 -3.43 8.15
N LYS A 178 3.00 -2.78 8.95
CA LYS A 178 2.97 -1.31 9.12
C LYS A 178 3.39 -0.54 7.86
N LEU A 179 4.31 -1.08 7.07
CA LEU A 179 4.65 -0.52 5.76
C LEU A 179 3.49 -0.63 4.77
N MET A 180 2.69 -1.70 4.85
CA MET A 180 1.44 -1.77 4.08
C MET A 180 0.47 -0.67 4.49
N ALA A 181 0.37 -0.37 5.80
CA ALA A 181 -0.43 0.74 6.29
C ALA A 181 0.06 2.09 5.73
N TRP A 182 1.38 2.32 5.71
CA TRP A 182 1.99 3.53 5.16
C TRP A 182 1.66 3.71 3.68
N GLU A 183 1.80 2.65 2.90
CA GLU A 183 1.54 2.72 1.45
C GLU A 183 0.10 3.13 1.13
N LEU A 184 -0.84 2.76 2.01
CA LEU A 184 -2.28 3.02 1.91
C LEU A 184 -2.74 4.29 2.67
N ASN A 185 -1.81 5.04 3.27
CA ASN A 185 -2.12 6.31 3.95
C ASN A 185 -2.34 7.41 2.90
N ILE A 186 -3.61 7.77 2.68
CA ILE A 186 -4.00 8.78 1.70
C ILE A 186 -3.81 10.19 2.26
N SER A 187 -4.05 10.39 3.57
CA SER A 187 -3.96 11.70 4.22
C SER A 187 -2.56 12.34 4.09
N TRP A 188 -1.49 11.53 4.06
CA TRP A 188 -0.12 11.99 3.75
C TRP A 188 -0.02 12.77 2.45
N TRP A 189 -0.81 12.37 1.45
CA TRP A 189 -0.85 13.04 0.14
C TRP A 189 -1.88 14.16 0.14
N SER A 190 -3.11 13.87 0.56
CA SER A 190 -4.22 14.81 0.44
C SER A 190 -4.03 16.06 1.27
N ASP A 191 -3.71 15.91 2.56
CA ASP A 191 -3.80 17.02 3.50
C ASP A 191 -2.68 18.02 3.26
N ILE A 192 -1.46 17.51 3.02
CA ILE A 192 -0.30 18.30 2.66
C ILE A 192 -0.53 19.01 1.31
N THR A 193 -1.07 18.32 0.31
CA THR A 193 -1.32 18.90 -1.03
C THR A 193 -2.42 19.95 -0.99
N PHE A 194 -3.55 19.66 -0.35
CA PHE A 194 -4.67 20.60 -0.28
C PHE A 194 -4.32 21.82 0.57
N THR A 195 -3.58 21.68 1.68
CA THR A 195 -3.07 22.86 2.40
C THR A 195 -2.17 23.71 1.52
N HIS A 196 -1.23 23.09 0.78
CA HIS A 196 -0.36 23.84 -0.13
C HIS A 196 -1.15 24.59 -1.21
N LEU A 197 -2.16 23.94 -1.80
CA LEU A 197 -3.05 24.59 -2.77
C LEU A 197 -3.83 25.74 -2.15
N ILE A 198 -4.33 25.60 -0.91
CA ILE A 198 -5.05 26.67 -0.21
C ILE A 198 -4.11 27.85 0.05
N GLN A 199 -2.87 27.61 0.48
CA GLN A 199 -1.87 28.66 0.69
C GLN A 199 -1.54 29.41 -0.61
N LYS A 200 -1.56 28.72 -1.76
CA LYS A 200 -1.24 29.30 -3.06
C LYS A 200 -2.41 30.02 -3.74
N LEU A 201 -3.60 29.41 -3.71
CA LEU A 201 -4.76 29.82 -4.51
C LEU A 201 -5.88 30.47 -3.66
N GLY A 202 -5.78 30.37 -2.34
CA GLY A 202 -6.86 30.68 -1.42
C GLY A 202 -7.89 29.57 -1.34
N LEU A 203 -8.63 29.54 -0.22
CA LEU A 203 -9.60 28.50 0.08
C LEU A 203 -10.70 28.39 -0.98
N GLU A 204 -11.31 29.50 -1.34
CA GLU A 204 -12.50 29.49 -2.22
C GLU A 204 -12.18 28.82 -3.56
N LYS A 205 -10.97 29.02 -4.08
CA LYS A 205 -10.54 28.40 -5.32
C LYS A 205 -10.30 26.89 -5.18
N VAL A 206 -9.73 26.46 -4.06
CA VAL A 206 -9.50 25.03 -3.80
C VAL A 206 -10.82 24.27 -3.60
N LYS A 207 -11.85 24.91 -3.02
CA LYS A 207 -13.19 24.31 -2.91
C LYS A 207 -13.79 23.96 -4.28
N GLU A 208 -13.50 24.74 -5.32
CA GLU A 208 -13.98 24.46 -6.70
C GLU A 208 -13.43 23.15 -7.26
N ILE A 209 -12.27 22.70 -6.78
CA ILE A 209 -11.55 21.53 -7.33
C ILE A 209 -11.54 20.32 -6.37
N MET A 210 -11.85 20.51 -5.09
CA MET A 210 -11.92 19.44 -4.11
C MET A 210 -13.18 18.58 -4.31
N PRO A 211 -13.03 17.25 -4.47
CA PRO A 211 -14.19 16.36 -4.54
C PRO A 211 -15.00 16.42 -3.24
N ASN A 212 -16.32 16.62 -3.34
CA ASN A 212 -17.25 16.57 -2.21
C ASN A 212 -16.89 17.49 -1.02
N PHE A 213 -16.44 18.72 -1.28
CA PHE A 213 -16.32 19.72 -0.23
C PHE A 213 -17.71 19.97 0.41
N ASP A 214 -17.89 19.61 1.68
CA ASP A 214 -19.15 19.80 2.38
C ASP A 214 -19.32 21.29 2.71
N GLU A 215 -20.16 21.99 1.95
CA GLU A 215 -20.52 23.40 2.19
C GLU A 215 -21.13 23.64 3.58
N ASN A 216 -21.69 22.62 4.21
CA ASN A 216 -22.26 22.66 5.56
C ASN A 216 -21.33 22.07 6.63
N GLY A 217 -20.14 21.62 6.24
CA GLY A 217 -19.11 21.20 7.18
C GLY A 217 -18.64 22.39 8.03
N PRO A 218 -18.42 22.23 9.34
CA PRO A 218 -17.87 23.30 10.16
C PRO A 218 -16.53 23.77 9.57
N THR A 219 -16.45 25.04 9.19
CA THR A 219 -15.24 25.65 8.64
C THR A 219 -14.21 25.85 9.76
N ILE A 220 -13.43 24.81 10.08
CA ILE A 220 -12.19 24.96 10.87
C ILE A 220 -11.00 25.10 9.93
N ILE A 221 -11.11 25.97 8.92
CA ILE A 221 -9.91 26.50 8.30
C ILE A 221 -9.46 27.58 9.25
N PRO A 222 -8.28 27.48 9.88
CA PRO A 222 -7.81 28.54 10.74
C PRO A 222 -7.88 29.86 9.97
N SER A 223 -8.46 30.89 10.57
CA SER A 223 -8.53 32.21 9.94
C SER A 223 -7.11 32.65 9.59
N GLY A 224 -6.81 32.76 8.30
CA GLY A 224 -5.47 33.07 7.83
C GLY A 224 -4.53 31.86 7.76
N ILE A 225 -5.01 30.69 7.30
CA ILE A 225 -4.13 29.58 6.91
C ILE A 225 -3.06 30.01 5.88
N GLU A 226 -3.40 30.99 5.03
CA GLU A 226 -2.49 31.72 4.14
C GLU A 226 -1.37 32.49 4.87
N LYS A 227 -1.51 32.71 6.19
CA LYS A 227 -0.57 33.42 7.06
C LYS A 227 0.33 32.48 7.85
N PHE A 228 0.05 31.17 7.88
CA PHE A 228 1.01 30.22 8.44
C PHE A 228 2.21 30.06 7.50
N ALA A 229 3.30 29.52 8.04
CA ALA A 229 4.43 29.11 7.22
C ALA A 229 4.00 28.05 6.18
N ASP A 230 4.70 28.02 5.05
CA ASP A 230 4.34 27.17 3.92
C ASP A 230 4.54 25.69 4.28
N VAL A 231 3.58 24.85 3.89
CA VAL A 231 3.72 23.41 4.02
C VAL A 231 4.72 22.90 2.96
N PRO A 232 5.80 22.20 3.35
CA PRO A 232 6.84 21.78 2.41
C PRO A 232 6.35 20.62 1.55
N LEU A 233 6.23 20.84 0.23
CA LEU A 233 5.95 19.78 -0.75
C LEU A 233 7.05 18.72 -0.81
N ASP A 234 8.23 18.99 -0.25
CA ASP A 234 9.29 18.01 -0.28
C ASP A 234 9.00 16.77 0.57
N LEU A 235 8.08 16.83 1.55
CA LEU A 235 7.61 15.64 2.27
C LEU A 235 6.96 14.63 1.32
N ILE A 236 6.10 15.14 0.43
CA ILE A 236 5.47 14.36 -0.64
C ILE A 236 6.52 13.86 -1.63
N LYS A 237 7.48 14.72 -2.00
CA LYS A 237 8.56 14.35 -2.92
C LYS A 237 9.43 13.22 -2.38
N VAL A 238 9.78 13.24 -1.09
CA VAL A 238 10.56 12.18 -0.45
C VAL A 238 9.81 10.84 -0.52
N ASP A 239 8.52 10.79 -0.18
CA ASP A 239 7.74 9.55 -0.30
C ASP A 239 7.58 9.11 -1.76
N LYS A 240 7.37 10.04 -2.70
CA LYS A 240 7.31 9.75 -4.14
C LYS A 240 8.60 9.12 -4.65
N ASP A 241 9.75 9.71 -4.31
CA ASP A 241 11.05 9.22 -4.74
C ASP A 241 11.39 7.89 -4.06
N PHE A 242 10.97 7.70 -2.80
CA PHE A 242 11.04 6.40 -2.12
C PHE A 242 10.22 5.34 -2.86
N ARG A 243 8.95 5.61 -3.18
CA ARG A 243 8.07 4.69 -3.92
C ARG A 243 8.66 4.33 -5.29
N ASN A 244 9.27 5.29 -5.98
CA ASN A 244 10.01 5.04 -7.22
C ASN A 244 11.21 4.11 -7.00
N LEU A 245 11.99 4.31 -5.94
CA LEU A 245 13.14 3.47 -5.61
C LEU A 245 12.73 2.01 -5.36
N ILE A 246 11.66 1.78 -4.59
CA ILE A 246 11.20 0.42 -4.24
C ILE A 246 10.30 -0.21 -5.32
N GLY A 247 10.13 0.45 -6.47
CA GLY A 247 9.31 -0.05 -7.57
C GLY A 247 7.81 -0.03 -7.30
N SER A 248 7.33 0.75 -6.33
CA SER A 248 5.90 1.02 -6.13
C SER A 248 5.48 2.22 -6.99
N VAL A 249 5.60 2.08 -8.31
CA VAL A 249 5.29 3.15 -9.27
C VAL A 249 3.86 2.98 -9.79
N GLY A 250 3.03 4.02 -9.61
CA GLY A 250 1.65 4.05 -10.06
C GLY A 250 0.86 5.16 -9.37
N THR A 251 -0.14 5.72 -10.05
CA THR A 251 -0.99 6.80 -9.52
C THR A 251 -2.31 6.30 -8.93
N HIS A 252 -2.68 5.04 -9.17
CA HIS A 252 -3.95 4.49 -8.72
C HIS A 252 -3.72 3.36 -7.72
N ILE A 253 -4.10 3.64 -6.47
CA ILE A 253 -4.28 2.63 -5.43
C ILE A 253 -5.78 2.42 -5.31
N GLY A 254 -6.23 1.21 -5.57
CA GLY A 254 -7.63 0.86 -5.43
C GLY A 254 -7.78 -0.65 -5.40
N SER A 255 -9.01 -1.12 -5.37
CA SER A 255 -9.37 -2.53 -5.51
C SER A 255 -10.83 -2.61 -5.92
N ASN A 256 -11.27 -3.73 -6.48
CA ASN A 256 -12.66 -4.13 -6.35
C ASN A 256 -12.79 -5.43 -5.56
N ASN A 257 -13.99 -5.62 -5.03
CA ASN A 257 -14.47 -6.93 -4.65
C ASN A 257 -15.99 -6.98 -4.76
N TRP A 258 -16.51 -8.19 -4.95
CA TRP A 258 -17.93 -8.44 -4.91
C TRP A 258 -18.24 -9.89 -4.60
N VAL A 259 -19.46 -10.12 -4.11
CA VAL A 259 -19.96 -11.44 -3.73
C VAL A 259 -21.45 -11.54 -4.04
N VAL A 260 -21.87 -12.71 -4.51
CA VAL A 260 -23.29 -13.11 -4.57
C VAL A 260 -23.53 -14.28 -3.62
N ASN A 261 -24.70 -14.31 -2.98
CA ASN A 261 -25.08 -15.40 -2.09
C ASN A 261 -25.50 -16.66 -2.88
N ALA A 262 -25.91 -17.70 -2.16
CA ALA A 262 -26.36 -18.95 -2.76
C ALA A 262 -27.57 -18.80 -3.70
N THR A 263 -28.50 -17.87 -3.46
CA THR A 263 -29.73 -17.73 -4.27
C THR A 263 -29.46 -17.04 -5.61
N LYS A 264 -28.45 -16.17 -5.66
CA LYS A 264 -27.95 -15.51 -6.88
C LYS A 264 -26.83 -16.26 -7.59
N SER A 265 -26.54 -17.50 -7.19
CA SER A 265 -25.50 -18.33 -7.79
C SER A 265 -26.10 -19.53 -8.52
N GLU A 266 -25.59 -19.84 -9.71
CA GLU A 266 -25.99 -21.03 -10.46
C GLU A 266 -25.66 -22.33 -9.71
N SER A 267 -24.59 -22.34 -8.91
CA SER A 267 -24.15 -23.52 -8.16
C SER A 267 -24.90 -23.74 -6.83
N GLY A 268 -25.73 -22.78 -6.40
CA GLY A 268 -26.32 -22.79 -5.07
C GLY A 268 -25.32 -22.54 -3.93
N LYS A 269 -24.09 -22.10 -4.26
CA LYS A 269 -23.06 -21.68 -3.29
C LYS A 269 -22.57 -20.27 -3.62
N PRO A 270 -22.16 -19.46 -2.62
CA PRO A 270 -21.71 -18.10 -2.89
C PRO A 270 -20.52 -18.07 -3.86
N ILE A 271 -20.46 -17.02 -4.65
CA ILE A 271 -19.32 -16.74 -5.54
C ILE A 271 -18.76 -15.39 -5.12
N ILE A 272 -17.45 -15.30 -4.96
CA ILE A 272 -16.73 -14.13 -4.47
C ILE A 272 -15.56 -13.81 -5.40
N ALA A 273 -15.25 -12.53 -5.60
CA ALA A 273 -14.15 -12.05 -6.42
C ALA A 273 -13.38 -10.91 -5.73
N ASN A 274 -12.08 -10.82 -6.03
CA ASN A 274 -11.20 -9.72 -5.61
C ASN A 274 -10.18 -9.43 -6.71
N ASP A 275 -9.92 -8.16 -6.94
CA ASP A 275 -8.90 -7.63 -7.85
C ASP A 275 -8.23 -6.39 -7.21
N PRO A 276 -7.25 -6.59 -6.31
CA PRO A 276 -6.52 -5.47 -5.73
C PRO A 276 -5.64 -4.76 -6.77
N HIS A 277 -5.78 -3.44 -6.88
CA HIS A 277 -5.03 -2.55 -7.79
C HIS A 277 -3.94 -1.81 -7.01
N LEU A 278 -2.82 -2.50 -6.83
CA LEU A 278 -1.59 -1.93 -6.26
C LEU A 278 -0.56 -1.72 -7.36
N SER A 279 0.46 -0.89 -7.09
CA SER A 279 1.55 -0.62 -8.03
C SER A 279 2.12 -1.91 -8.65
N PHE A 280 2.28 -1.91 -9.97
CA PHE A 280 2.85 -3.05 -10.69
C PHE A 280 4.36 -3.10 -10.49
N SER A 281 4.86 -4.21 -9.95
CA SER A 281 6.28 -4.40 -9.65
C SER A 281 6.74 -5.80 -10.03
N SER A 282 8.06 -5.96 -10.21
CA SER A 282 8.70 -7.26 -10.39
C SER A 282 9.81 -7.42 -9.35
N PRO A 283 9.72 -8.40 -8.44
CA PRO A 283 8.65 -9.39 -8.32
C PRO A 283 7.36 -8.76 -7.75
N GLY A 284 6.19 -9.23 -8.23
CA GLY A 284 4.89 -8.69 -7.83
C GLY A 284 4.60 -8.83 -6.34
N LYS A 285 3.72 -7.99 -5.80
CA LYS A 285 3.50 -7.90 -4.34
C LYS A 285 2.99 -9.18 -3.67
N TRP A 286 2.07 -9.88 -4.33
CA TRP A 286 1.41 -11.06 -3.77
C TRP A 286 2.20 -12.34 -4.02
N TYR A 287 2.06 -13.28 -3.09
CA TYR A 287 2.59 -14.65 -3.20
C TYR A 287 1.46 -15.64 -2.95
N VAL A 288 1.20 -16.57 -3.87
CA VAL A 288 0.09 -17.52 -3.72
C VAL A 288 0.58 -18.78 -3.03
N VAL A 289 -0.17 -19.29 -2.07
CA VAL A 289 0.17 -20.53 -1.36
C VAL A 289 -1.07 -21.31 -0.97
N VAL A 290 -0.89 -22.63 -0.84
CA VAL A 290 -1.84 -23.54 -0.23
C VAL A 290 -1.20 -24.10 1.05
N LEU A 291 -1.83 -23.89 2.20
CA LEU A 291 -1.32 -24.24 3.53
C LEU A 291 -2.24 -25.25 4.20
N ARG A 292 -1.70 -26.42 4.59
CA ARG A 292 -2.46 -27.54 5.17
C ARG A 292 -1.77 -28.13 6.41
N THR A 293 -2.54 -28.25 7.48
CA THR A 293 -2.31 -29.11 8.65
C THR A 293 -3.62 -29.80 9.05
N PRO A 294 -3.62 -30.73 10.02
CA PRO A 294 -4.86 -31.25 10.59
C PRO A 294 -5.79 -30.16 11.17
N GLU A 295 -5.22 -29.05 11.65
CA GLU A 295 -5.94 -27.94 12.30
C GLU A 295 -6.26 -26.78 11.35
N LEU A 296 -5.45 -26.56 10.31
CA LEU A 296 -5.54 -25.40 9.43
C LEU A 296 -5.57 -25.81 7.96
N ASN A 297 -6.54 -25.27 7.20
CA ASN A 297 -6.66 -25.52 5.77
C ASN A 297 -7.03 -24.19 5.09
N VAL A 298 -6.00 -23.46 4.64
CA VAL A 298 -6.13 -22.10 4.10
C VAL A 298 -5.33 -21.91 2.82
N GLU A 299 -5.87 -21.20 1.85
CA GLU A 299 -5.20 -20.89 0.58
C GLU A 299 -5.55 -19.51 0.07
N GLY A 300 -4.59 -18.88 -0.61
CA GLY A 300 -4.77 -17.56 -1.20
C GLY A 300 -3.47 -16.77 -1.30
N PHE A 301 -3.61 -15.45 -1.30
CA PHE A 301 -2.50 -14.50 -1.40
C PHE A 301 -1.93 -14.16 -0.02
N THR A 302 -0.63 -14.34 0.13
CA THR A 302 0.20 -13.89 1.26
C THR A 302 1.03 -12.68 0.85
N LEU A 303 1.59 -12.00 1.84
CA LEU A 303 2.58 -10.94 1.65
C LEU A 303 3.97 -11.46 2.07
N PRO A 304 4.97 -11.50 1.18
CA PRO A 304 6.32 -11.87 1.55
C PRO A 304 6.84 -11.04 2.73
N GLY A 305 7.20 -11.71 3.83
CA GLY A 305 7.57 -11.07 5.09
C GLY A 305 6.51 -11.19 6.19
N VAL A 306 5.26 -11.55 5.88
CA VAL A 306 4.17 -11.71 6.86
C VAL A 306 3.63 -13.14 6.81
N PRO A 307 3.41 -13.81 7.96
CA PRO A 307 2.80 -15.13 7.98
C PRO A 307 1.29 -15.08 7.68
N GLY A 308 0.78 -16.11 7.02
CA GLY A 308 -0.66 -16.30 6.76
C GLY A 308 -1.18 -15.69 5.47
N VAL A 309 -2.43 -16.02 5.14
CA VAL A 309 -3.15 -15.60 3.93
C VAL A 309 -3.94 -14.33 4.23
N VAL A 310 -3.71 -13.29 3.43
CA VAL A 310 -4.38 -11.97 3.56
C VAL A 310 -5.70 -11.94 2.79
N ILE A 311 -5.72 -12.50 1.59
CA ILE A 311 -6.90 -12.63 0.72
C ILE A 311 -7.02 -14.08 0.31
N GLY A 312 -8.16 -14.72 0.55
CA GLY A 312 -8.31 -16.12 0.20
C GLY A 312 -9.49 -16.81 0.82
N LYS A 313 -9.31 -18.09 1.11
CA LYS A 313 -10.33 -18.92 1.73
C LYS A 313 -9.71 -20.00 2.60
N ASN A 314 -10.52 -20.51 3.51
CA ASN A 314 -10.23 -21.74 4.23
C ASN A 314 -11.30 -22.81 3.92
N LYS A 315 -11.31 -23.89 4.70
CA LYS A 315 -12.31 -24.98 4.54
C LYS A 315 -13.77 -24.52 4.64
N ASN A 316 -14.04 -23.41 5.32
CA ASN A 316 -15.40 -22.99 5.69
C ASN A 316 -15.83 -21.66 5.03
N ILE A 317 -14.92 -20.69 4.97
CA ILE A 317 -15.21 -19.31 4.58
C ILE A 317 -14.23 -18.80 3.52
N SER A 318 -14.61 -17.75 2.80
CA SER A 318 -13.77 -16.97 1.89
C SER A 318 -13.86 -15.49 2.25
N TRP A 319 -12.75 -14.75 2.09
CA TRP A 319 -12.69 -13.32 2.37
C TRP A 319 -11.81 -12.58 1.37
N VAL A 320 -12.19 -11.34 1.10
CA VAL A 320 -11.56 -10.46 0.10
C VAL A 320 -11.60 -9.01 0.57
N LEU A 321 -10.71 -8.17 0.04
CA LEU A 321 -10.43 -6.84 0.59
C LEU A 321 -10.46 -5.73 -0.46
N THR A 322 -11.02 -4.59 -0.10
CA THR A 322 -10.70 -3.29 -0.73
C THR A 322 -10.31 -2.29 0.36
N ASN A 323 -9.66 -1.18 0.00
CA ASN A 323 -9.37 -0.10 0.95
C ASN A 323 -10.65 0.69 1.29
N VAL A 324 -10.87 1.01 2.57
CA VAL A 324 -11.95 1.90 3.05
C VAL A 324 -11.76 3.34 2.57
N MET A 325 -10.52 3.70 2.25
CA MET A 325 -10.06 5.08 2.04
C MET A 325 -10.18 5.93 3.31
N ALA A 326 -9.98 5.30 4.47
CA ALA A 326 -10.18 5.93 5.76
C ALA A 326 -9.24 7.12 5.96
N ASP A 327 -9.80 8.23 6.45
CA ASP A 327 -9.04 9.39 6.92
C ASP A 327 -8.60 9.16 8.38
N ASP A 328 -7.51 8.42 8.50
CA ASP A 328 -6.98 7.90 9.77
C ASP A 328 -5.68 8.57 10.23
N ALA A 329 -5.27 9.66 9.56
CA ALA A 329 -4.14 10.50 9.95
C ALA A 329 -4.47 11.99 9.83
N ASP A 330 -4.03 12.77 10.82
CA ASP A 330 -4.14 14.23 10.83
C ASP A 330 -2.75 14.87 10.98
N PHE A 331 -2.62 16.08 10.45
CA PHE A 331 -1.39 16.87 10.49
C PHE A 331 -1.65 18.22 11.16
N TYR A 332 -0.66 18.76 11.88
CA TYR A 332 -0.82 19.98 12.67
C TYR A 332 0.37 20.91 12.49
N ILE A 333 0.12 22.18 12.15
CA ILE A 333 1.13 23.24 12.14
C ILE A 333 1.44 23.61 13.59
N GLU A 334 2.63 23.22 14.04
CA GLU A 334 3.15 23.48 15.37
C GLU A 334 3.90 24.82 15.41
N LYS A 335 3.92 25.45 16.58
CA LYS A 335 4.78 26.60 16.86
C LYS A 335 5.88 26.18 17.80
N LEU A 336 7.08 25.98 17.26
CA LEU A 336 8.27 25.64 18.05
C LEU A 336 9.02 26.90 18.50
N ASP A 337 9.77 26.80 19.59
CA ASP A 337 10.67 27.86 20.01
C ASP A 337 11.94 27.86 19.14
N SER A 338 12.81 28.87 19.30
CA SER A 338 14.03 28.98 18.50
C SER A 338 15.01 27.81 18.71
N SER A 339 15.01 27.19 19.90
CA SER A 339 15.82 25.99 20.16
C SER A 339 15.19 24.71 19.60
N ARG A 340 13.93 24.79 19.15
CA ARG A 340 13.08 23.66 18.71
C ARG A 340 12.98 22.58 19.78
N SER A 341 13.09 22.95 21.05
CA SER A 341 13.02 22.01 22.18
C SER A 341 11.67 22.04 22.90
N THR A 342 10.88 23.07 22.62
CA THR A 342 9.53 23.25 23.15
C THR A 342 8.55 23.60 22.03
N TYR A 343 7.27 23.31 22.25
CA TYR A 343 6.18 23.69 21.37
C TYR A 343 5.12 24.47 22.15
N PHE A 344 4.51 25.46 21.51
CA PHE A 344 3.47 26.30 22.10
C PHE A 344 2.11 25.63 21.91
N PHE A 345 1.41 25.40 23.02
CA PHE A 345 0.12 24.71 23.03
C PHE A 345 -0.74 25.26 24.17
N ASN A 346 -2.00 25.61 23.88
CA ASN A 346 -2.97 26.15 24.83
C ASN A 346 -2.41 27.30 25.71
N ASN A 347 -1.74 28.26 25.06
CA ASN A 347 -1.11 29.44 25.69
C ASN A 347 0.13 29.16 26.56
N GLU A 348 0.67 27.95 26.55
CA GLU A 348 1.85 27.57 27.33
C GLU A 348 2.92 26.90 26.44
N TRP A 349 4.18 26.92 26.90
CA TRP A 349 5.28 26.21 26.24
C TRP A 349 5.48 24.85 26.91
N HIS A 350 5.45 23.78 26.11
CA HIS A 350 5.64 22.41 26.57
C HIS A 350 6.90 21.80 25.97
N ASN A 351 7.58 20.94 26.71
CA ASN A 351 8.77 20.23 26.21
C ASN A 351 8.39 19.21 25.12
N LEU A 352 9.22 19.12 24.10
CA LEU A 352 9.20 18.02 23.15
C LEU A 352 9.93 16.79 23.75
N ASP A 353 9.46 15.59 23.41
CA ASP A 353 10.25 14.36 23.57
C ASP A 353 11.28 14.32 22.42
N ILE A 354 12.57 14.42 22.77
CA ILE A 354 13.67 14.51 21.81
C ILE A 354 14.59 13.32 22.02
N THR A 355 14.74 12.51 20.97
CA THR A 355 15.65 11.38 20.95
C THR A 355 16.63 11.55 19.80
N GLU A 356 17.93 11.43 20.09
CA GLU A 356 18.97 11.37 19.06
C GLU A 356 18.96 9.98 18.40
N ASP A 357 19.04 9.94 17.06
CA ASP A 357 19.18 8.70 16.29
C ASP A 357 20.25 8.88 15.20
N THR A 358 20.78 7.74 14.74
CA THR A 358 21.91 7.66 13.81
C THR A 358 21.51 6.87 12.56
N ILE A 359 21.89 7.42 11.40
CA ILE A 359 21.81 6.77 10.10
C ILE A 359 23.23 6.39 9.68
N LEU A 360 23.48 5.09 9.57
CA LEU A 360 24.70 4.56 9.00
C LEU A 360 24.64 4.64 7.46
N VAL A 361 25.74 5.08 6.84
CA VAL A 361 25.77 5.35 5.39
C VAL A 361 26.92 4.59 4.73
N LYS A 362 26.60 3.84 3.67
CA LYS A 362 27.60 3.12 2.88
C LYS A 362 28.67 4.08 2.35
N ASP A 363 29.93 3.70 2.54
CA ASP A 363 31.12 4.42 2.08
C ASP A 363 31.18 5.89 2.55
N SER A 364 30.65 6.18 3.74
CA SER A 364 30.52 7.53 4.27
C SER A 364 30.48 7.54 5.80
N THR A 365 30.64 8.72 6.41
CA THR A 365 30.34 8.93 7.83
C THR A 365 28.85 8.81 8.10
N GLU A 366 28.51 8.40 9.32
CA GLU A 366 27.15 8.39 9.83
C GLU A 366 26.54 9.79 9.89
N VAL A 367 25.21 9.84 9.88
CA VAL A 367 24.42 11.06 10.02
C VAL A 367 23.63 10.97 11.31
N ILE A 368 23.86 11.91 12.22
CA ILE A 368 23.15 12.04 13.48
C ILE A 368 22.04 13.09 13.30
N PHE A 369 20.87 12.80 13.83
CA PHE A 369 19.74 13.73 13.82
C PHE A 369 18.82 13.50 15.01
N ASN A 370 17.95 14.47 15.28
CA ASN A 370 16.97 14.37 16.36
C ASN A 370 15.60 13.95 15.81
N ILE A 371 14.97 13.01 16.48
CA ILE A 371 13.54 12.71 16.37
C ILE A 371 12.85 13.50 17.47
N ARG A 372 11.87 14.32 17.11
CA ARG A 372 11.08 15.13 18.05
C ARG A 372 9.63 14.67 18.03
N LYS A 373 8.99 14.62 19.19
CA LYS A 373 7.57 14.33 19.32
C LYS A 373 6.89 15.26 20.31
N ASN A 374 5.64 15.57 20.02
CA ASN A 374 4.72 16.15 20.99
C ASN A 374 3.68 15.10 21.42
N HIS A 375 2.62 15.52 22.09
CA HIS A 375 1.54 14.64 22.55
C HIS A 375 0.73 13.98 21.41
N ARG A 376 0.81 14.50 20.17
CA ARG A 376 0.11 13.97 19.00
C ARG A 376 0.93 12.93 18.25
N GLY A 377 2.25 13.10 18.21
CA GLY A 377 3.16 12.21 17.51
C GLY A 377 4.43 12.92 17.03
N PRO A 378 5.09 12.37 15.99
CA PRO A 378 6.36 12.89 15.49
C PRO A 378 6.21 14.24 14.78
N ILE A 379 7.23 15.09 14.96
CA ILE A 379 7.47 16.27 14.11
C ILE A 379 8.11 15.80 12.82
N ILE A 380 7.38 15.93 11.71
CA ILE A 380 7.74 15.37 10.41
C ILE A 380 8.47 16.37 9.50
N SER A 381 8.49 17.67 9.84
CA SER A 381 9.21 18.68 9.05
C SER A 381 10.70 18.40 8.92
N ASP A 382 11.29 17.67 9.88
CA ASP A 382 12.70 17.32 9.86
C ASP A 382 13.01 16.19 8.85
N ILE A 383 12.04 15.54 8.20
CA ILE A 383 12.28 14.43 7.23
C ILE A 383 13.10 14.89 6.01
N HIS A 384 13.10 16.18 5.70
CA HIS A 384 13.78 16.71 4.52
C HIS A 384 15.30 16.96 4.72
N PRO A 385 16.17 16.63 3.73
CA PRO A 385 17.63 16.82 3.78
C PRO A 385 18.16 18.24 3.50
N TYR A 386 17.33 19.24 3.20
CA TYR A 386 17.80 20.57 2.75
C TYR A 386 18.76 21.23 3.75
N ASP A 387 18.65 20.89 5.03
CA ASP A 387 19.50 21.39 6.10
C ASP A 387 21.00 21.08 5.95
N VAL A 388 21.37 20.01 5.24
CA VAL A 388 22.78 19.54 5.21
C VAL A 388 23.52 20.00 3.95
N LEU A 389 22.80 20.43 2.91
CA LEU A 389 23.41 20.76 1.60
C LEU A 389 23.15 22.19 1.11
N PHE A 390 22.08 22.86 1.56
CA PHE A 390 21.74 24.22 1.13
C PHE A 390 21.16 25.03 2.29
N SER A 391 21.98 25.88 2.92
CA SER A 391 21.66 26.61 4.15
C SER A 391 20.68 27.78 4.01
N ASN A 392 20.17 28.10 2.81
CA ASN A 392 19.65 29.45 2.54
C ASN A 392 18.13 29.58 2.38
N ASP A 393 17.33 28.50 2.37
CA ASP A 393 15.87 28.59 2.16
C ASP A 393 15.04 28.43 3.46
N LYS A 394 15.69 28.47 4.63
CA LYS A 394 15.11 28.10 5.94
C LYS A 394 14.02 29.01 6.50
N GLU A 395 13.69 30.14 5.89
CA GLU A 395 12.85 31.14 6.59
C GLU A 395 11.33 30.94 6.47
N LYS A 396 10.81 29.91 5.79
CA LYS A 396 9.35 29.80 5.55
C LYS A 396 8.69 28.42 5.64
N SER A 397 9.34 27.35 6.11
CA SER A 397 8.67 26.05 6.24
C SER A 397 7.99 25.86 7.59
N ALA A 398 6.73 25.42 7.60
CA ALA A 398 6.00 25.09 8.82
C ALA A 398 6.62 23.90 9.56
N ASP A 399 6.56 23.95 10.90
CA ASP A 399 6.76 22.77 11.75
C ASP A 399 5.47 21.97 11.79
N ILE A 400 5.52 20.69 11.42
CA ILE A 400 4.33 19.85 11.27
C ILE A 400 4.48 18.64 12.16
N SER A 401 3.49 18.38 13.01
CA SER A 401 3.34 17.08 13.67
C SER A 401 2.34 16.20 12.93
N MET A 402 2.49 14.88 13.06
CA MET A 402 1.59 13.88 12.49
C MET A 402 0.98 13.04 13.60
N ARG A 403 -0.34 12.84 13.55
CA ARG A 403 -1.06 11.84 14.36
C ARG A 403 -1.67 10.81 13.42
N TRP A 404 -1.40 9.54 13.63
CA TRP A 404 -1.86 8.48 12.72
C TRP A 404 -2.19 7.21 13.49
N THR A 405 -3.34 6.61 13.20
CA THR A 405 -3.83 5.39 13.88
C THR A 405 -2.86 4.22 13.75
N ALA A 406 -2.08 4.11 12.67
CA ALA A 406 -1.13 3.03 12.53
C ALA A 406 0.12 3.20 13.42
N LEU A 407 0.31 4.36 14.05
CA LEU A 407 1.33 4.55 15.09
C LEU A 407 0.86 4.09 16.48
N GLU A 408 -0.43 3.80 16.63
CA GLU A 408 -1.02 3.26 17.85
C GLU A 408 -0.85 1.73 17.92
N GLN A 409 -0.90 1.20 19.14
CA GLN A 409 -0.94 -0.25 19.37
C GLN A 409 -2.12 -0.89 18.64
N SER A 410 -1.83 -1.89 17.82
CA SER A 410 -2.78 -2.59 16.95
C SER A 410 -2.44 -4.08 16.79
N ASN A 411 -3.42 -4.88 16.34
CA ASN A 411 -3.39 -6.34 16.41
C ASN A 411 -3.70 -7.04 15.07
N GLU A 412 -3.32 -6.44 13.93
CA GLU A 412 -3.68 -6.96 12.59
C GLU A 412 -3.19 -8.39 12.35
N ILE A 413 -2.03 -8.76 12.90
CA ILE A 413 -1.50 -10.13 12.79
C ILE A 413 -2.41 -11.13 13.49
N ILE A 414 -2.97 -10.76 14.65
CA ILE A 414 -3.94 -11.57 15.39
C ILE A 414 -5.21 -11.72 14.55
N ALA A 415 -5.76 -10.60 14.05
CA ALA A 415 -6.95 -10.61 13.21
C ALA A 415 -6.79 -11.53 11.99
N MET A 416 -5.65 -11.45 11.28
CA MET A 416 -5.41 -12.30 10.11
C MET A 416 -5.28 -13.77 10.50
N SER A 417 -4.57 -14.10 11.58
CA SER A 417 -4.46 -15.48 12.08
C SER A 417 -5.84 -16.06 12.42
N GLU A 418 -6.68 -15.28 13.10
CA GLU A 418 -8.04 -15.68 13.48
C GLU A 418 -8.94 -15.84 12.25
N ILE A 419 -8.88 -14.94 11.26
CA ILE A 419 -9.62 -15.09 9.98
C ILE A 419 -9.20 -16.36 9.25
N ASN A 420 -7.89 -16.67 9.22
CA ASN A 420 -7.37 -17.86 8.54
C ASN A 420 -7.96 -19.15 9.13
N ALA A 421 -8.29 -19.16 10.42
CA ALA A 421 -8.90 -20.28 11.15
C ALA A 421 -10.44 -20.19 11.30
N ALA A 422 -11.06 -19.05 10.98
CA ALA A 422 -12.47 -18.79 11.23
C ALA A 422 -13.40 -19.79 10.52
N SER A 423 -14.47 -20.22 11.20
CA SER A 423 -15.38 -21.24 10.67
C SER A 423 -16.71 -20.68 10.17
N ASN A 424 -17.07 -19.46 10.56
CA ASN A 424 -18.35 -18.83 10.27
C ASN A 424 -18.28 -17.31 10.45
N TRP A 425 -19.41 -16.63 10.22
CA TRP A 425 -19.54 -15.18 10.30
C TRP A 425 -19.19 -14.61 11.69
N LYS A 426 -19.57 -15.31 12.75
CA LYS A 426 -19.32 -14.86 14.13
C LYS A 426 -17.82 -14.88 14.44
N ASP A 427 -17.12 -15.94 14.03
CA ASP A 427 -15.66 -16.02 14.19
C ASP A 427 -14.98 -14.90 13.37
N PHE A 428 -15.44 -14.69 12.13
CA PHE A 428 -14.93 -13.64 11.24
C PHE A 428 -15.12 -12.22 11.82
N GLN A 429 -16.32 -11.90 12.31
CA GLN A 429 -16.59 -10.63 12.97
C GLN A 429 -15.81 -10.48 14.28
N SER A 430 -15.58 -11.57 15.01
CA SER A 430 -14.78 -11.52 16.24
C SER A 430 -13.32 -11.22 15.93
N ALA A 431 -12.77 -11.84 14.88
CA ALA A 431 -11.39 -11.61 14.43
C ALA A 431 -11.14 -10.15 14.03
N LEU A 432 -12.10 -9.55 13.31
CA LEU A 432 -11.97 -8.18 12.82
C LEU A 432 -12.04 -7.09 13.90
N LYS A 433 -12.37 -7.45 15.15
CA LYS A 433 -12.18 -6.55 16.30
C LYS A 433 -10.72 -6.14 16.50
N ASN A 434 -9.79 -7.00 16.07
CA ASN A 434 -8.35 -6.81 16.22
C ASN A 434 -7.72 -6.07 15.03
N PHE A 435 -8.50 -5.67 14.02
CA PHE A 435 -7.99 -5.06 12.79
C PHE A 435 -8.25 -3.55 12.77
N GLU A 436 -7.20 -2.75 12.81
CA GLU A 436 -7.30 -1.30 13.02
C GLU A 436 -6.76 -0.47 11.85
N ALA A 437 -5.56 -0.78 11.35
CA ALA A 437 -4.93 -0.04 10.26
C ALA A 437 -4.05 -0.94 9.36
N PRO A 438 -4.08 -0.77 8.03
CA PRO A 438 -4.86 0.21 7.26
C PRO A 438 -6.32 -0.20 7.14
N GLY A 439 -7.27 0.75 7.17
CA GLY A 439 -8.70 0.44 7.06
C GLY A 439 -9.06 -0.36 5.80
N GLN A 440 -9.65 -1.55 5.97
CA GLN A 440 -10.08 -2.41 4.86
C GLN A 440 -11.58 -2.75 4.92
N ASN A 441 -12.20 -2.76 3.76
CA ASN A 441 -13.51 -3.32 3.48
C ASN A 441 -13.36 -4.84 3.31
N PHE A 442 -13.74 -5.60 4.33
CA PHE A 442 -13.75 -7.06 4.29
C PHE A 442 -15.08 -7.54 3.75
N VAL A 443 -15.06 -8.29 2.64
CA VAL A 443 -16.24 -9.01 2.13
C VAL A 443 -16.06 -10.50 2.40
N TYR A 444 -17.12 -11.14 2.88
CA TYR A 444 -17.17 -12.50 3.40
C TYR A 444 -18.15 -13.36 2.60
N ALA A 445 -17.83 -14.65 2.47
CA ALA A 445 -18.74 -15.69 2.01
C ALA A 445 -18.49 -17.01 2.75
N ASP A 446 -19.52 -17.84 2.93
CA ASP A 446 -19.34 -19.19 3.50
C ASP A 446 -20.05 -20.32 2.77
N LYS A 447 -19.67 -21.54 3.14
CA LYS A 447 -20.23 -22.78 2.60
C LYS A 447 -21.72 -22.96 2.88
N GLU A 448 -22.30 -22.24 3.83
CA GLU A 448 -23.72 -22.31 4.20
C GLU A 448 -24.61 -21.44 3.30
N GLY A 449 -24.00 -20.55 2.51
CA GLY A 449 -24.72 -19.70 1.58
C GLY A 449 -24.76 -18.23 1.98
N ASN A 450 -24.11 -17.87 3.09
CA ASN A 450 -24.14 -16.52 3.61
C ASN A 450 -23.07 -15.62 2.99
N ILE A 451 -23.36 -14.33 2.99
CA ILE A 451 -22.45 -13.27 2.58
C ILE A 451 -22.46 -12.16 3.62
N GLY A 452 -21.34 -11.46 3.77
CA GLY A 452 -21.24 -10.37 4.74
C GLY A 452 -20.16 -9.35 4.38
N TYR A 453 -20.17 -8.25 5.12
CA TYR A 453 -19.25 -7.15 4.99
C TYR A 453 -18.93 -6.54 6.36
N VAL A 454 -17.67 -6.20 6.58
CA VAL A 454 -17.19 -5.47 7.75
C VAL A 454 -16.16 -4.44 7.32
N ALA A 455 -16.33 -3.19 7.73
CA ALA A 455 -15.25 -2.20 7.74
C ALA A 455 -14.31 -2.50 8.92
N GLY A 456 -13.19 -3.16 8.64
CA GLY A 456 -12.10 -3.38 9.61
C GLY A 456 -11.22 -2.15 9.62
N VAL A 457 -11.46 -1.24 10.58
CA VAL A 457 -10.79 0.06 10.64
C VAL A 457 -10.91 0.64 12.05
N LYS A 458 -9.89 1.39 12.49
CA LYS A 458 -9.93 2.28 13.63
C LYS A 458 -10.12 3.70 13.14
N LEU A 459 -11.28 4.29 13.43
CA LEU A 459 -11.60 5.66 13.00
C LEU A 459 -11.41 6.64 14.17
N PRO A 460 -10.62 7.71 13.99
CA PRO A 460 -10.52 8.76 14.98
C PRO A 460 -11.85 9.52 15.10
N ARG A 461 -12.24 9.83 16.34
CA ARG A 461 -13.34 10.74 16.64
C ARG A 461 -12.81 12.14 16.83
N ARG A 462 -13.37 13.07 16.08
CA ARG A 462 -13.04 14.49 16.10
C ARG A 462 -14.24 15.29 16.63
N LYS A 463 -14.02 16.51 17.12
CA LYS A 463 -15.11 17.43 17.52
C LYS A 463 -15.93 17.90 16.30
N THR A 464 -15.29 17.92 15.14
CA THR A 464 -15.81 18.32 13.84
C THR A 464 -15.37 17.35 12.75
N THR A 465 -16.00 17.41 11.59
CA THR A 465 -15.58 16.63 10.42
C THR A 465 -14.16 17.02 10.04
N SER A 466 -13.32 16.02 9.70
CA SER A 466 -12.01 16.32 9.12
C SER A 466 -12.20 17.07 7.82
N PRO A 467 -11.38 18.09 7.53
CA PRO A 467 -11.51 18.85 6.32
C PRO A 467 -10.43 18.50 5.28
N SER A 468 -9.62 17.45 5.53
CA SER A 468 -8.53 16.97 4.67
C SER A 468 -7.47 18.03 4.37
N PHE A 469 -7.01 18.71 5.42
CA PHE A 469 -5.88 19.65 5.41
C PHE A 469 -5.24 19.73 6.79
N VAL A 470 -4.04 20.30 6.84
CA VAL A 470 -3.29 20.51 8.09
C VAL A 470 -4.01 21.49 9.04
N TYR A 471 -4.14 21.11 10.31
CA TYR A 471 -4.75 21.90 11.38
C TYR A 471 -3.79 22.89 12.03
N ASP A 472 -4.31 23.84 12.80
CA ASP A 472 -3.53 24.60 13.78
C ASP A 472 -3.19 23.69 14.98
N GLY A 473 -1.89 23.51 15.24
CA GLY A 473 -1.37 22.70 16.34
C GLY A 473 -1.25 23.43 17.67
N THR A 474 -1.46 24.75 17.71
CA THR A 474 -1.25 25.57 18.93
C THR A 474 -2.38 25.48 19.95
N THR A 475 -3.48 24.80 19.62
CA THR A 475 -4.64 24.58 20.50
C THR A 475 -5.09 23.12 20.47
N ASP A 476 -5.94 22.71 21.42
CA ASP A 476 -6.56 21.37 21.47
C ASP A 476 -7.90 21.27 20.69
N GLU A 477 -8.26 22.29 19.93
CA GLU A 477 -9.56 22.35 19.24
C GLU A 477 -9.73 21.17 18.27
N ASN A 478 -8.64 20.78 17.60
CA ASN A 478 -8.61 19.75 16.57
C ASN A 478 -8.01 18.41 17.04
N ASP A 479 -7.87 18.22 18.35
CA ASP A 479 -7.40 16.95 18.90
C ASP A 479 -8.46 15.85 18.81
N TRP A 480 -8.01 14.63 18.56
CA TRP A 480 -8.89 13.45 18.62
C TRP A 480 -9.42 13.29 20.05
N ILE A 481 -10.74 13.17 20.16
CA ILE A 481 -11.45 12.97 21.45
C ILE A 481 -11.66 11.48 21.77
N GLY A 482 -11.16 10.58 20.92
CA GLY A 482 -11.23 9.13 21.08
C GLY A 482 -11.31 8.44 19.72
N TYR A 483 -11.83 7.21 19.74
CA TYR A 483 -12.05 6.40 18.53
C TYR A 483 -13.50 5.97 18.44
N VAL A 484 -13.96 5.69 17.22
CA VAL A 484 -15.27 5.07 16.99
C VAL A 484 -15.26 3.67 17.61
N PRO A 485 -16.24 3.31 18.44
CA PRO A 485 -16.33 1.95 18.98
C PRO A 485 -16.48 0.93 17.85
N TYR A 486 -15.79 -0.21 17.92
CA TYR A 486 -15.89 -1.26 16.89
C TYR A 486 -17.32 -1.70 16.59
N SER A 487 -18.20 -1.73 17.59
CA SER A 487 -19.62 -2.09 17.41
C SER A 487 -20.39 -1.13 16.49
N GLU A 488 -19.86 0.08 16.29
CA GLU A 488 -20.42 1.10 15.40
C GLU A 488 -19.78 1.06 14.01
N ASN A 489 -18.74 0.26 13.76
CA ASN A 489 -18.15 0.16 12.42
C ASN A 489 -19.20 -0.35 11.42
N PRO A 490 -19.22 0.15 10.17
CA PRO A 490 -20.13 -0.34 9.15
C PRO A 490 -20.02 -1.86 8.95
N MET A 491 -21.16 -2.55 9.07
CA MET A 491 -21.27 -4.00 8.87
C MET A 491 -22.58 -4.34 8.17
N MET A 492 -22.57 -5.43 7.41
CA MET A 492 -23.74 -5.93 6.69
C MET A 492 -23.68 -7.46 6.63
N TYR A 493 -24.82 -8.13 6.79
CA TYR A 493 -24.92 -9.59 6.69
C TYR A 493 -26.19 -9.99 5.95
N ASN A 494 -26.05 -10.82 4.91
CA ASN A 494 -27.14 -11.31 4.06
C ASN A 494 -28.17 -10.24 3.64
N PRO A 495 -27.75 -9.17 2.92
CA PRO A 495 -28.67 -8.14 2.48
C PRO A 495 -29.73 -8.70 1.52
N PRO A 496 -30.97 -8.16 1.51
CA PRO A 496 -32.07 -8.66 0.68
C PRO A 496 -31.76 -8.74 -0.82
N GLN A 497 -30.92 -7.84 -1.34
CA GLN A 497 -30.51 -7.82 -2.75
C GLN A 497 -29.66 -9.05 -3.15
N GLY A 498 -29.11 -9.78 -2.18
CA GLY A 498 -28.37 -11.03 -2.37
C GLY A 498 -26.94 -10.88 -2.91
N PHE A 499 -26.42 -9.65 -2.94
CA PHE A 499 -25.03 -9.37 -3.30
C PHE A 499 -24.46 -8.19 -2.50
N ILE A 500 -23.13 -8.15 -2.37
CA ILE A 500 -22.35 -7.05 -1.79
C ILE A 500 -21.21 -6.74 -2.74
N ALA A 501 -20.86 -5.46 -2.91
CA ALA A 501 -19.72 -5.01 -3.70
C ALA A 501 -19.03 -3.81 -3.05
N SER A 502 -17.72 -3.67 -3.28
CA SER A 502 -16.95 -2.49 -2.94
C SER A 502 -15.91 -2.22 -4.02
N ALA A 503 -15.78 -0.95 -4.40
CA ALA A 503 -14.76 -0.47 -5.33
C ALA A 503 -14.04 0.76 -4.76
N ASN A 504 -13.78 0.77 -3.44
CA ASN A 504 -13.30 1.93 -2.67
C ASN A 504 -14.22 3.18 -2.73
N ASN A 505 -15.47 2.98 -3.15
CA ASN A 505 -16.51 3.98 -3.11
C ASN A 505 -16.90 4.30 -1.66
N LYS A 506 -17.68 5.39 -1.48
CA LYS A 506 -18.24 5.77 -0.18
C LYS A 506 -18.93 4.59 0.51
N THR A 507 -18.52 4.29 1.74
CA THR A 507 -18.93 3.11 2.50
C THR A 507 -20.41 3.10 2.85
N ILE A 508 -20.93 4.23 3.32
CA ILE A 508 -22.28 4.39 3.84
C ILE A 508 -22.70 5.86 3.75
N GLU A 509 -23.97 6.15 3.43
CA GLU A 509 -24.45 7.53 3.24
C GLU A 509 -24.74 8.25 4.56
N ASN A 510 -25.52 7.62 5.45
CA ASN A 510 -26.00 8.21 6.70
C ASN A 510 -25.30 7.57 7.90
N TYR A 511 -24.11 8.05 8.23
CA TYR A 511 -23.28 7.51 9.30
C TYR A 511 -22.83 8.62 10.25
N PRO A 512 -22.96 8.45 11.57
CA PRO A 512 -22.72 9.54 12.53
C PRO A 512 -21.24 9.90 12.73
N TYR A 513 -20.32 9.10 12.22
CA TYR A 513 -18.88 9.33 12.35
C TYR A 513 -18.24 9.61 10.99
N HIS A 514 -17.19 10.41 11.00
CA HIS A 514 -16.41 10.67 9.80
C HIS A 514 -15.56 9.43 9.44
N ILE A 515 -15.62 9.02 8.16
CA ILE A 515 -14.80 7.92 7.63
C ILE A 515 -13.71 8.48 6.72
N SER A 516 -14.09 9.33 5.78
CA SER A 516 -13.20 9.95 4.79
C SER A 516 -13.90 11.12 4.12
N ASN A 517 -13.14 11.94 3.39
CA ASN A 517 -13.68 12.85 2.37
C ASN A 517 -13.33 12.40 0.95
N ILE A 518 -12.41 11.44 0.82
CA ILE A 518 -11.79 11.07 -0.45
C ILE A 518 -12.04 9.59 -0.68
N TRP A 519 -12.98 9.31 -1.56
CA TRP A 519 -13.23 7.97 -2.09
C TRP A 519 -12.94 7.94 -3.57
N GLU A 520 -12.80 6.73 -4.09
CA GLU A 520 -12.72 6.53 -5.53
C GLU A 520 -14.06 6.91 -6.20
N PRO A 521 -14.02 7.51 -7.41
CA PRO A 521 -15.22 7.85 -8.16
C PRO A 521 -16.15 6.64 -8.38
N ASP A 522 -17.46 6.92 -8.45
CA ASP A 522 -18.49 5.88 -8.42
C ASP A 522 -18.59 5.00 -9.69
N SER A 523 -17.89 5.36 -10.77
CA SER A 523 -17.94 4.63 -12.05
C SER A 523 -17.73 3.12 -11.91
N ARG A 524 -16.70 2.69 -11.15
CA ARG A 524 -16.41 1.25 -10.95
C ARG A 524 -17.52 0.53 -10.18
N ILE A 525 -18.02 1.13 -9.09
CA ILE A 525 -19.07 0.49 -8.29
C ILE A 525 -20.41 0.46 -9.05
N LYS A 526 -20.72 1.50 -9.85
CA LYS A 526 -21.88 1.52 -10.74
C LYS A 526 -21.81 0.37 -11.75
N ARG A 527 -20.66 0.19 -12.41
CA ARG A 527 -20.47 -0.90 -13.38
C ARG A 527 -20.59 -2.28 -12.75
N ILE A 528 -19.96 -2.50 -11.59
CA ILE A 528 -20.09 -3.77 -10.86
C ILE A 528 -21.54 -4.04 -10.49
N THR A 529 -22.26 -3.04 -10.00
CA THR A 529 -23.67 -3.16 -9.61
C THR A 529 -24.56 -3.47 -10.81
N GLU A 530 -24.32 -2.82 -11.95
CA GLU A 530 -25.00 -3.12 -13.22
C GLU A 530 -24.77 -4.59 -13.60
N LEU A 531 -23.51 -5.04 -13.65
CA LEU A 531 -23.16 -6.43 -14.00
C LEU A 531 -23.85 -7.45 -13.08
N LEU A 532 -23.87 -7.20 -11.76
CA LEU A 532 -24.52 -8.07 -10.77
C LEU A 532 -26.04 -8.08 -10.83
N THR A 533 -26.66 -7.09 -11.49
CA THR A 533 -28.11 -6.96 -11.68
C THR A 533 -28.59 -7.38 -13.07
N THR A 534 -27.68 -7.58 -14.03
CA THR A 534 -28.05 -8.05 -15.40
C THR A 534 -28.67 -9.44 -15.45
N LYS A 535 -28.48 -10.26 -14.42
CA LYS A 535 -28.96 -11.65 -14.33
C LYS A 535 -29.49 -11.96 -12.94
N GLU A 536 -30.46 -12.88 -12.88
CA GLU A 536 -30.94 -13.43 -11.60
C GLU A 536 -29.89 -14.28 -10.90
N LYS A 537 -29.15 -15.10 -11.66
CA LYS A 537 -28.08 -15.97 -11.17
C LYS A 537 -26.80 -15.79 -11.97
N HIS A 538 -25.67 -15.93 -11.29
CA HIS A 538 -24.33 -15.78 -11.84
C HIS A 538 -23.52 -17.07 -11.69
N SER A 539 -22.67 -17.32 -12.67
CA SER A 539 -21.66 -18.39 -12.66
C SER A 539 -20.28 -17.84 -12.28
N SER A 540 -19.34 -18.73 -11.95
CA SER A 540 -17.93 -18.34 -11.79
C SER A 540 -17.32 -17.87 -13.12
N ALA A 541 -17.84 -18.34 -14.25
CA ALA A 541 -17.44 -17.87 -15.57
C ALA A 541 -17.91 -16.42 -15.83
N ASP A 542 -19.07 -16.02 -15.30
CA ASP A 542 -19.53 -14.63 -15.36
C ASP A 542 -18.62 -13.72 -14.53
N PHE A 543 -18.26 -14.12 -13.30
CA PHE A 543 -17.33 -13.33 -12.47
C PHE A 543 -15.97 -13.14 -13.14
N LYS A 544 -15.43 -14.17 -13.80
CA LYS A 544 -14.19 -14.04 -14.59
C LYS A 544 -14.35 -13.05 -15.75
N LYS A 545 -15.52 -12.99 -16.39
CA LYS A 545 -15.80 -12.00 -17.45
C LYS A 545 -15.92 -10.59 -16.86
N TYR A 546 -16.57 -10.44 -15.71
CA TYR A 546 -16.73 -9.15 -15.04
C TYR A 546 -15.37 -8.56 -14.60
N GLN A 547 -14.45 -9.40 -14.10
CA GLN A 547 -13.07 -8.97 -13.80
C GLN A 547 -12.27 -8.52 -15.03
N MET A 548 -12.74 -8.86 -16.24
CA MET A 548 -12.12 -8.48 -17.51
C MET A 548 -12.96 -7.46 -18.28
N ASP A 549 -13.93 -6.80 -17.62
CA ASP A 549 -14.75 -5.74 -18.21
C ASP A 549 -13.96 -4.42 -18.23
N PHE A 550 -13.75 -3.90 -19.44
CA PHE A 550 -13.00 -2.67 -19.70
C PHE A 550 -13.91 -1.54 -20.22
N TYR A 551 -15.18 -1.54 -19.80
CA TYR A 551 -16.12 -0.46 -20.12
C TYR A 551 -15.83 0.78 -19.27
N SER A 552 -15.97 1.97 -19.84
CA SER A 552 -15.81 3.23 -19.10
C SER A 552 -17.09 4.05 -19.09
N ASP A 553 -17.85 3.96 -17.99
CA ASP A 553 -18.99 4.84 -17.73
C ASP A 553 -18.57 6.32 -17.73
N TYR A 554 -17.38 6.61 -17.20
CA TYR A 554 -16.83 7.97 -17.20
C TYR A 554 -16.62 8.50 -18.64
N ALA A 555 -16.04 7.70 -19.53
CA ALA A 555 -15.87 8.12 -20.93
C ALA A 555 -17.21 8.29 -21.66
N LYS A 556 -18.17 7.41 -21.37
CA LYS A 556 -19.55 7.50 -21.89
C LYS A 556 -20.21 8.83 -21.53
N ASP A 557 -19.99 9.30 -20.30
CA ASP A 557 -20.58 10.57 -19.82
C ASP A 557 -19.86 11.80 -20.43
N ILE A 558 -18.52 11.77 -20.55
CA ILE A 558 -17.73 12.93 -20.97
C ILE A 558 -17.68 13.12 -22.49
N VAL A 559 -17.63 12.05 -23.27
CA VAL A 559 -17.47 12.12 -24.74
C VAL A 559 -18.55 12.96 -25.45
N PRO A 560 -19.85 12.87 -25.10
CA PRO A 560 -20.87 13.74 -25.69
C PRO A 560 -20.58 15.23 -25.52
N HIS A 561 -20.05 15.65 -24.37
CA HIS A 561 -19.65 17.05 -24.14
C HIS A 561 -18.49 17.47 -25.03
N ILE A 562 -17.50 16.58 -25.22
CA ILE A 562 -16.39 16.82 -26.14
C ILE A 562 -16.92 17.02 -27.56
N LEU A 563 -17.76 16.11 -28.05
CA LEU A 563 -18.31 16.17 -29.41
C LEU A 563 -19.11 17.46 -29.64
N ASN A 564 -19.96 17.84 -28.68
CA ASN A 564 -20.77 19.05 -28.75
C ASN A 564 -19.93 20.34 -28.90
N VAL A 565 -18.78 20.44 -28.22
CA VAL A 565 -17.88 21.61 -28.35
C VAL A 565 -17.34 21.75 -29.77
N PHE A 566 -17.15 20.64 -30.49
CA PHE A 566 -16.59 20.64 -31.84
C PHE A 566 -17.65 20.73 -32.96
N GLU A 567 -18.95 20.70 -32.67
CA GLU A 567 -20.01 20.82 -33.70
C GLU A 567 -19.91 22.13 -34.51
N ASN A 568 -19.51 23.22 -33.85
CA ASN A 568 -19.36 24.54 -34.47
C ASN A 568 -17.92 24.88 -34.86
N TYR A 569 -16.99 23.91 -34.80
CA TYR A 569 -15.59 24.14 -35.10
C TYR A 569 -15.37 24.17 -36.63
N SER A 570 -15.06 25.34 -37.15
CA SER A 570 -15.04 25.61 -38.61
C SER A 570 -13.68 25.41 -39.28
N HIS A 571 -12.61 25.12 -38.53
CA HIS A 571 -11.29 24.93 -39.11
C HIS A 571 -11.12 23.51 -39.68
N GLU A 572 -10.67 23.43 -40.94
CA GLU A 572 -10.43 22.14 -41.59
C GLU A 572 -9.14 21.49 -41.08
N ASN A 573 -9.29 20.47 -40.25
CA ASN A 573 -8.21 19.56 -39.87
C ASN A 573 -8.66 18.10 -40.07
N HIS A 574 -8.01 17.41 -41.01
CA HIS A 574 -8.37 16.05 -41.38
C HIS A 574 -8.25 15.06 -40.21
N ASN A 575 -7.19 15.18 -39.40
CA ASN A 575 -6.96 14.31 -38.25
C ASN A 575 -8.00 14.54 -37.16
N LEU A 576 -8.34 15.81 -36.88
CA LEU A 576 -9.38 16.17 -35.91
C LEU A 576 -10.75 15.62 -36.35
N LYS A 577 -11.13 15.82 -37.61
CA LYS A 577 -12.40 15.29 -38.14
C LYS A 577 -12.46 13.76 -38.02
N THR A 578 -11.36 13.09 -38.34
CA THR A 578 -11.26 11.62 -38.21
C THR A 578 -11.43 11.20 -36.75
N ALA A 579 -10.72 11.86 -35.83
CA ALA A 579 -10.81 11.59 -34.40
C ALA A 579 -12.23 11.77 -33.85
N LEU A 580 -12.92 12.85 -34.23
CA LEU A 580 -14.30 13.10 -33.79
C LEU A 580 -15.27 12.03 -34.33
N ILE A 581 -15.11 11.59 -35.59
CA ILE A 581 -15.95 10.52 -36.17
C ILE A 581 -15.77 9.22 -35.37
N ILE A 582 -14.53 8.76 -35.18
CA ILE A 582 -14.29 7.50 -34.47
C ILE A 582 -14.65 7.59 -32.98
N LEU A 583 -14.53 8.77 -32.37
CA LEU A 583 -14.97 9.02 -31.00
C LEU A 583 -16.50 8.96 -30.88
N SER A 584 -17.24 9.50 -31.86
CA SER A 584 -18.71 9.44 -31.87
C SER A 584 -19.28 8.04 -32.10
N GLN A 585 -18.47 7.13 -32.65
CA GLN A 585 -18.85 5.73 -32.91
C GLN A 585 -18.36 4.77 -31.83
N TRP A 586 -17.63 5.25 -30.82
CA TRP A 586 -17.03 4.40 -29.81
C TRP A 586 -18.09 3.78 -28.90
N ASP A 587 -17.92 2.49 -28.63
CA ASP A 587 -18.74 1.72 -27.70
C ASP A 587 -18.28 1.85 -26.23
N PHE A 588 -17.32 2.73 -25.94
CA PHE A 588 -16.73 2.99 -24.63
C PHE A 588 -15.98 1.81 -23.99
N TYR A 589 -15.69 0.77 -24.76
CA TYR A 589 -14.82 -0.32 -24.33
C TYR A 589 -13.35 -0.05 -24.67
N PHE A 590 -12.47 -0.22 -23.69
CA PHE A 590 -11.01 -0.17 -23.86
C PHE A 590 -10.49 -1.49 -24.46
N GLN A 591 -10.90 -1.78 -25.69
CA GLN A 591 -10.50 -3.01 -26.39
C GLN A 591 -9.07 -2.91 -26.90
N ALA A 592 -8.30 -4.00 -26.80
CA ALA A 592 -6.88 -4.05 -27.20
C ALA A 592 -6.60 -3.67 -28.67
N LYS A 593 -7.59 -3.78 -29.56
CA LYS A 593 -7.47 -3.45 -30.99
C LYS A 593 -8.10 -2.11 -31.38
N SER A 594 -8.71 -1.40 -30.42
CA SER A 594 -9.34 -0.10 -30.68
C SER A 594 -8.33 1.03 -30.49
N GLN A 595 -8.27 1.96 -31.44
CA GLN A 595 -7.42 3.15 -31.35
C GLN A 595 -8.11 4.30 -30.59
N VAL A 596 -9.44 4.27 -30.51
CA VAL A 596 -10.24 5.36 -29.93
C VAL A 596 -9.95 5.60 -28.44
N PRO A 597 -9.80 4.55 -27.59
CA PRO A 597 -9.46 4.75 -26.20
C PRO A 597 -8.15 5.51 -26.00
N THR A 598 -7.14 5.29 -26.85
CA THR A 598 -5.86 6.02 -26.77
C THR A 598 -6.05 7.50 -27.05
N ILE A 599 -6.88 7.85 -28.05
CA ILE A 599 -7.20 9.25 -28.37
C ILE A 599 -7.93 9.91 -27.20
N TYR A 600 -8.94 9.24 -26.66
CA TYR A 600 -9.68 9.72 -25.49
C TYR A 600 -8.76 9.92 -24.28
N SER A 601 -7.91 8.94 -23.96
CA SER A 601 -6.99 9.04 -22.81
C SER A 601 -6.00 10.20 -22.95
N VAL A 602 -5.40 10.39 -24.12
CA VAL A 602 -4.47 11.50 -24.37
C VAL A 602 -5.22 12.83 -24.34
N PHE A 603 -6.39 12.92 -24.97
CA PHE A 603 -7.24 14.11 -24.89
C PHE A 603 -7.58 14.46 -23.44
N TYR A 604 -8.01 13.48 -22.64
CA TYR A 604 -8.38 13.68 -21.25
C TYR A 604 -7.19 14.16 -20.39
N GLN A 605 -5.99 13.61 -20.60
CA GLN A 605 -4.78 14.11 -19.95
C GLN A 605 -4.49 15.58 -20.30
N HIS A 606 -4.61 15.95 -21.57
CA HIS A 606 -4.44 17.33 -22.00
C HIS A 606 -5.54 18.26 -21.51
N LEU A 607 -6.79 17.77 -21.44
CA LEU A 607 -7.91 18.51 -20.89
C LEU A 607 -7.64 18.86 -19.42
N LEU A 608 -7.30 17.88 -18.59
CA LEU A 608 -6.96 18.11 -17.18
C LEU A 608 -5.79 19.09 -17.04
N LYS A 609 -4.72 18.90 -17.83
CA LYS A 609 -3.57 19.81 -17.82
C LYS A 609 -3.98 21.24 -18.20
N ASN A 610 -4.81 21.42 -19.21
CA ASN A 610 -5.24 22.74 -19.67
C ASN A 610 -6.25 23.40 -18.72
N ILE A 611 -6.99 22.63 -17.92
CA ILE A 611 -7.92 23.15 -16.91
C ILE A 611 -7.17 23.64 -15.67
N PHE A 612 -6.11 22.95 -15.24
CA PHE A 612 -5.50 23.21 -13.93
C PHE A 612 -4.09 23.81 -13.97
N MET A 613 -3.31 23.62 -15.05
CA MET A 613 -1.87 23.95 -15.03
C MET A 613 -1.56 25.44 -15.11
N ASP A 614 -2.46 26.27 -15.62
CA ASP A 614 -2.27 27.73 -15.66
C ASP A 614 -2.37 28.37 -14.27
N GLU A 615 -3.14 27.77 -13.36
CA GLU A 615 -3.26 28.19 -11.96
C GLU A 615 -2.26 27.48 -11.01
N MET A 616 -1.81 26.26 -11.36
CA MET A 616 -0.82 25.48 -10.60
C MET A 616 0.63 25.87 -10.85
#